data_AF-A0A7Y2TS52-F1
#
_entry.id   AF-A0A7Y2TS52-F1
#
_cell.length_a   1.000
_cell.length_b   1.000
_cell.length_c   1.000
_cell.angle_alpha   90.00
_cell.angle_beta   90.00
_cell.angle_gamma   90.00
#
_symmetry.space_group_name_H-M   'P 1'
#
loop_
_entity.id
_entity.type
_entity.pdbx_description
1 polymer ?
#
loop_
_entity_poly.entity_id
_entity_poly.type
_entity_poly.pdbx_seq_one_letter_code
_entity_poly.pdbx_strand_id
1 'polypeptide(L)'
;YYEMLEERLPGHGEPVDELKSRGILLDGSTQDGDPRLLLQIFSETLIGPVFFEFIQRKKDEGFGEGNFTALFESIERDQLRRGVIESEA
;
A
#
# COMPACT_ATOMS: atom_id res chain seq x y z
N TYR A 1 6.51 -7.74 3.62
CA TYR A 1 6.39 -6.33 3.18
C TYR A 1 7.44 -5.45 3.85
N TYR A 2 7.30 -5.10 5.13
CA TYR A 2 8.19 -4.13 5.80
C TYR A 2 9.67 -4.51 5.85
N GLU A 3 10.00 -5.80 5.94
CA GLU A 3 11.39 -6.29 5.94
C GLU A 3 12.14 -6.00 4.63
N MET A 4 11.42 -5.82 3.53
CA MET A 4 11.98 -5.54 2.21
C MET A 4 11.98 -4.04 1.87
N LEU A 5 11.50 -3.18 2.78
CA LEU A 5 11.39 -1.74 2.49
C LEU A 5 12.74 -1.08 2.26
N GLU A 6 13.75 -1.42 3.06
CA GLU A 6 15.09 -0.84 2.91
C GLU A 6 15.77 -1.26 1.59
N GLU A 7 15.50 -2.48 1.11
CA GLU A 7 16.01 -2.94 -0.19
C GLU A 7 15.30 -2.23 -1.35
N ARG A 8 13.99 -2.03 -1.24
CA ARG A 8 13.17 -1.40 -2.29
C ARG A 8 13.35 0.11 -2.35
N LEU A 9 13.46 0.76 -1.19
CA LEU A 9 13.52 2.20 -1.00
C LEU A 9 14.67 2.53 -0.04
N PRO A 10 15.93 2.29 -0.44
CA PRO A 10 17.08 2.54 0.43
C PRO A 10 17.13 4.00 0.84
N GLY A 11 17.35 4.24 2.14
CA GLY A 11 17.45 5.60 2.67
C GLY A 11 16.14 6.41 2.65
N HIS A 12 14.97 5.74 2.66
CA HIS A 12 13.67 6.42 2.66
C HIS A 12 13.42 7.29 3.91
N GLY A 13 14.05 6.99 5.05
CA GLY A 13 14.05 7.86 6.23
C GLY A 13 12.72 7.93 7.00
N GLU A 14 11.78 7.02 6.74
CA GLU A 14 10.52 6.92 7.49
C GLU A 14 10.64 5.94 8.67
N PRO A 15 9.90 6.15 9.77
CA PRO A 15 9.93 5.27 10.94
C PRO A 15 9.20 3.94 10.65
N VAL A 16 9.93 2.93 10.15
CA VAL A 16 9.36 1.64 9.71
C VAL A 16 8.50 0.96 10.78
N ASP A 17 8.92 0.99 12.05
CA ASP A 17 8.18 0.37 13.15
C ASP A 17 6.82 1.04 13.39
N GLU A 18 6.75 2.38 13.26
CA GLU A 18 5.50 3.11 13.39
C GLU A 18 4.56 2.81 12.21
N LEU A 19 5.09 2.78 10.99
CA LEU A 19 4.33 2.42 9.80
C LEU A 19 3.75 1.01 9.93
N LYS A 20 4.58 0.05 10.35
CA LYS A 20 4.19 -1.34 10.60
C LYS A 20 3.10 -1.47 11.65
N SER A 21 3.22 -0.75 12.77
CA SER A 21 2.21 -0.77 13.84
C SER A 21 0.83 -0.28 13.40
N ARG A 22 0.79 0.58 12.37
CA ARG A 22 -0.43 1.21 11.83
C ARG A 22 -0.92 0.55 10.53
N GLY A 23 -0.14 -0.35 9.94
CA GLY A 23 -0.47 -0.92 8.63
C GLY A 23 -0.31 0.07 7.47
N ILE A 24 0.52 1.10 7.61
CA ILE A 24 0.77 2.10 6.56
C ILE A 24 1.77 1.54 5.56
N LEU A 25 1.40 1.55 4.29
CA LEU A 25 2.22 1.13 3.18
C LEU A 25 3.09 2.30 2.69
N LEU A 26 4.27 1.99 2.16
CA LEU A 26 5.24 2.95 1.66
C LEU A 26 5.68 2.57 0.24
N ASP A 27 5.51 3.49 -0.69
CA ASP A 27 5.92 3.35 -2.10
C ASP A 27 6.67 4.61 -2.56
N GLY A 28 7.17 4.57 -3.79
CA GLY A 28 7.80 5.72 -4.46
C GLY A 28 9.22 5.40 -4.94
N SER A 29 10.14 6.36 -4.80
CA SER A 29 11.54 6.21 -5.22
C SER A 29 12.50 7.00 -4.33
N THR A 30 13.72 6.50 -4.20
CA THR A 30 14.83 7.19 -3.50
C THR A 30 16.01 7.47 -4.42
N GLN A 31 15.76 7.54 -5.74
CA GLN A 31 16.78 7.78 -6.75
C GLN A 31 17.49 9.12 -6.52
N ASP A 32 18.79 9.14 -6.83
CA ASP A 32 19.66 10.32 -6.72
C ASP A 32 19.68 10.99 -5.33
N GLY A 33 19.29 10.25 -4.28
CA GLY A 33 19.22 10.78 -2.92
C GLY A 33 18.11 11.82 -2.70
N ASP A 34 17.11 11.88 -3.58
CA ASP A 34 15.89 12.69 -3.41
C ASP A 34 14.68 11.77 -3.18
N PRO A 35 14.38 11.39 -1.92
CA PRO A 35 13.22 10.58 -1.61
C PRO A 35 11.91 11.24 -2.05
N ARG A 36 11.20 10.56 -2.94
CA ARG A 36 9.85 10.84 -3.38
C ARG A 36 9.01 9.67 -2.90
N LEU A 37 8.24 9.92 -1.84
CA LEU A 37 7.58 8.86 -1.10
C LEU A 37 6.07 9.06 -1.09
N LEU A 38 5.38 7.93 -1.05
CA LEU A 38 3.94 7.83 -0.98
C LEU A 38 3.57 6.93 0.19
N LEU A 39 2.89 7.49 1.18
CA LEU A 39 2.40 6.74 2.34
C LEU A 39 0.90 6.54 2.15
N GLN A 40 0.44 5.30 2.21
CA GLN A 40 -0.96 4.93 1.94
C GLN A 40 -1.50 3.99 3.01
N ILE A 41 -2.78 4.16 3.34
CA ILE A 41 -3.54 3.19 4.13
C ILE A 41 -4.99 3.17 3.63
N PHE A 42 -5.58 1.98 3.60
CA PHE A 42 -6.92 1.75 3.08
C PHE A 42 -7.85 1.36 4.22
N SER A 43 -9.08 1.87 4.18
CA SER A 43 -10.12 1.41 5.10
C SER A 43 -10.63 0.03 4.70
N GLU A 44 -11.32 -0.64 5.62
CA GLU A 44 -12.24 -1.71 5.23
C GLU A 44 -13.37 -1.16 4.34
N THR A 45 -14.17 -2.05 3.76
CA THR A 45 -15.37 -1.66 3.01
C THR A 45 -16.40 -1.06 3.97
N LEU A 46 -16.79 0.20 3.72
CA LEU A 46 -17.71 0.94 4.60
C LEU A 46 -19.09 1.14 3.97
N ILE A 47 -19.20 1.17 2.64
CA ILE A 47 -20.47 1.38 1.92
C ILE A 47 -20.55 0.38 0.77
N GLY A 48 -21.14 -0.80 1.02
CA GLY A 48 -21.13 -1.89 0.04
C GLY A 48 -19.68 -2.28 -0.31
N PRO A 49 -19.29 -2.37 -1.60
CA PRO A 49 -17.91 -2.64 -2.00
C PRO A 49 -16.98 -1.40 -1.93
N VAL A 50 -17.48 -0.22 -1.50
CA VAL A 50 -16.71 1.02 -1.45
C VAL A 50 -15.83 1.07 -0.19
N PHE A 51 -14.56 1.38 -0.38
CA PHE A 51 -13.57 1.68 0.65
C PHE A 51 -12.95 3.06 0.40
N PHE A 52 -12.21 3.56 1.38
CA PHE A 52 -11.52 4.86 1.30
C PHE A 52 -10.01 4.67 1.41
N GLU A 53 -9.29 5.55 0.73
CA GLU A 53 -7.84 5.67 0.82
C GLU A 53 -7.47 6.94 1.59
N PHE A 54 -6.52 6.81 2.50
CA PHE A 54 -5.83 7.93 3.12
C PHE A 54 -4.39 7.95 2.64
N ILE A 55 -4.00 9.06 2.00
CA ILE A 55 -2.72 9.18 1.32
C ILE A 55 -1.95 10.42 1.80
N GLN A 56 -0.66 10.25 2.07
CA GLN A 56 0.28 11.34 2.30
C GLN A 56 1.35 11.30 1.22
N ARG A 57 1.47 12.42 0.50
CA ARG A 57 2.47 12.62 -0.56
C ARG A 57 3.66 13.37 0.00
N LYS A 58 4.85 12.80 -0.13
CA LYS A 58 6.12 13.48 0.10
C LYS A 58 6.87 13.57 -1.23
N LYS A 59 6.58 14.63 -2.01
CA LYS A 59 7.14 14.90 -3.35
C LYS A 59 6.78 13.90 -4.46
N ASP A 60 6.12 12.80 -4.13
CA ASP A 60 5.62 11.85 -5.12
C ASP A 60 4.21 12.24 -5.61
N GLU A 61 4.07 12.45 -6.92
CA GLU A 61 2.82 12.78 -7.61
C GLU A 61 2.18 11.56 -8.30
N GLY A 62 2.81 10.39 -8.24
CA GLY A 62 2.33 9.13 -8.80
C GLY A 62 1.22 8.46 -7.97
N PHE A 63 0.92 7.20 -8.25
CA PHE A 63 -0.22 6.49 -7.64
C PHE A 63 0.16 5.38 -6.64
N GLY A 64 1.42 4.96 -6.61
CA GLY A 64 1.86 3.82 -5.79
C GLY A 64 1.31 2.49 -6.31
N GLU A 65 1.65 2.13 -7.55
CA GLU A 65 1.17 0.90 -8.22
C GLU A 65 1.45 -0.37 -7.41
N GLY A 66 2.56 -0.41 -6.66
CA GLY A 66 2.90 -1.55 -5.82
C GLY A 66 1.95 -1.71 -4.64
N ASN A 67 1.58 -0.61 -3.99
CA ASN A 67 0.59 -0.64 -2.90
C ASN A 67 -0.80 -1.01 -3.40
N PHE A 68 -1.17 -0.52 -4.59
CA PHE A 68 -2.47 -0.79 -5.20
C PHE A 68 -2.63 -2.27 -5.60
N THR A 69 -1.59 -2.88 -6.17
CA THR A 69 -1.58 -4.31 -6.53
C THR A 69 -1.73 -5.19 -5.29
N ALA A 70 -0.94 -4.92 -4.24
CA ALA A 70 -1.01 -5.66 -2.98
C ALA A 70 -2.39 -5.53 -2.29
N LEU A 71 -3.02 -4.35 -2.39
CA LEU A 71 -4.38 -4.14 -1.90
C LEU A 71 -5.40 -4.97 -2.70
N PHE A 72 -5.34 -4.92 -4.03
CA PHE A 72 -6.27 -5.66 -4.90
C PHE A 72 -6.21 -7.16 -4.65
N GLU A 73 -5.01 -7.74 -4.57
CA GLU A 73 -4.83 -9.16 -4.23
C GLU A 73 -5.44 -9.51 -2.86
N SER A 74 -5.30 -8.62 -1.87
CA SER A 74 -5.89 -8.82 -0.54
C SER A 74 -7.42 -8.74 -0.56
N ILE A 75 -7.99 -7.79 -1.31
CA ILE A 75 -9.45 -7.63 -1.45
C ILE A 75 -10.04 -8.81 -2.22
N GLU A 76 -9.43 -9.20 -3.33
CA GLU A 76 -9.86 -10.33 -4.14
C GLU A 76 -9.88 -11.63 -3.32
N ARG A 77 -8.84 -11.86 -2.52
CA ARG A 77 -8.78 -13.01 -1.60
C ARG A 77 -9.89 -12.98 -0.53
N ASP A 78 -10.30 -11.80 -0.05
CA ASP A 78 -11.42 -11.65 0.87
C ASP A 78 -12.76 -11.91 0.17
N GLN A 79 -12.94 -11.39 -1.05
CA GLN A 79 -14.15 -11.59 -1.83
C GLN A 79 -14.34 -13.07 -2.24
N LEU A 80 -13.25 -13.77 -2.62
CA LEU A 80 -13.24 -15.23 -2.84
C LEU A 80 -13.65 -15.98 -1.57
N ARG A 81 -13.10 -15.60 -0.41
CA ARG A 81 -13.44 -16.22 0.89
C ARG A 81 -14.91 -16.02 1.27
N ARG A 82 -15.49 -14.88 0.93
CA ARG A 82 -16.91 -14.55 1.15
C ARG A 82 -17.84 -15.16 0.10
N GLY A 83 -17.30 -15.76 -0.97
CA GLY A 83 -18.06 -16.34 -2.07
C GLY A 83 -18.75 -15.31 -2.98
N VAL A 84 -18.23 -14.07 -3.01
CA VAL A 84 -18.77 -12.99 -3.86
C VAL A 84 -18.25 -13.10 -5.30
N ILE A 85 -17.06 -13.69 -5.50
CA ILE A 85 -16.47 -13.98 -6.80
C ILE A 85 -16.11 -15.47 -6.86
N GLU A 86 -16.28 -16.10 -8.02
CA GLU A 86 -15.84 -17.48 -8.30
C GLU A 86 -14.40 -17.47 -8.79
N SER A 87 -13.60 -18.47 -8.42
CA SER A 87 -12.27 -18.63 -9.00
C SER A 87 -12.43 -19.02 -10.48
N GLU A 88 -11.77 -18.30 -11.39
CA GLU A 88 -11.66 -18.78 -12.78
C GLU A 88 -10.99 -20.17 -12.77
N ALA A 89 -11.72 -21.16 -13.28
CA ALA A 89 -11.31 -22.56 -13.36
C ALA A 89 -10.35 -22.82 -14.53
#